data_AF-A0A2E3YFB5-F1
#
_entry.id   AF-A0A2E3YFB5-F1
#
_cell.length_a   1.000
_cell.length_b   1.000
_cell.length_c   1.000
_cell.angle_alpha   90.00
_cell.angle_beta   90.00
_cell.angle_gamma   90.00
#
_symmetry.space_group_name_H-M   'P 1'
#
loop_
_entity.id
_entity.type
_entity.pdbx_description
1 polymer ?
#
loop_
_entity_poly.entity_id
_entity_poly.type
_entity_poly.pdbx_seq_one_letter_code
_entity_poly.pdbx_strand_id
1 'polypeptide(L)'
;MLVATQPAPVQRTACLQLRRALWDQLPQLQSPLRAKVEDDVVEWRAQRALPDTDDDRTIAFAVRDSLGLLGWAPWWEYRHRDDVFHFQVVRPGKRYQMHLSTDGSLQVEEYRLGIWPVVNQLHALMSLPNSEFMSWRGAFTELTFWVVLLSAGSGVYLWTRRSAERRIGWILLGVTTATLLLMGYIYVIG
;
A
#
# COMPACT_ATOMS: atom_id res chain seq x y z
N MET A 1 38.45 44.89 -39.99
CA MET A 1 38.11 43.47 -40.20
C MET A 1 38.44 42.72 -38.92
N LEU A 2 37.42 42.33 -38.15
CA LEU A 2 37.57 41.51 -36.94
C LEU A 2 37.02 40.12 -37.26
N VAL A 3 37.89 39.11 -37.28
CA VAL A 3 37.55 37.71 -37.51
C VAL A 3 37.17 37.10 -36.16
N ALA A 4 35.89 36.76 -36.00
CA ALA A 4 35.39 36.05 -34.83
C ALA A 4 35.61 34.55 -34.99
N THR A 5 36.47 33.97 -34.16
CA THR A 5 36.65 32.51 -34.03
C THR A 5 35.54 31.91 -33.15
N GLN A 6 34.72 31.03 -33.72
CA GLN A 6 33.74 30.24 -32.98
C GLN A 6 34.42 29.09 -32.20
N PRO A 7 34.06 28.85 -30.93
CA PRO A 7 34.54 27.68 -30.18
C PRO A 7 33.78 26.39 -30.57
N ALA A 8 34.51 25.28 -30.60
CA ALA A 8 34.10 23.97 -31.09
C ALA A 8 33.02 23.25 -30.23
N PRO A 9 32.14 22.42 -30.83
CA PRO A 9 31.00 21.79 -30.17
C PRO A 9 31.34 20.42 -29.57
N VAL A 10 32.18 20.36 -28.53
CA VAL A 10 32.60 19.05 -27.95
C VAL A 10 31.82 18.69 -26.68
N GLN A 11 31.21 19.65 -25.97
CA GLN A 11 30.64 19.38 -24.64
C GLN A 11 29.20 18.85 -24.62
N ARG A 12 28.41 18.99 -25.69
CA ARG A 12 27.00 18.54 -25.68
C ARG A 12 26.83 17.02 -25.82
N THR A 13 27.76 16.35 -26.51
CA THR A 13 27.67 14.91 -26.78
C THR A 13 27.98 14.08 -25.53
N ALA A 14 28.93 14.52 -24.71
CA ALA A 14 29.31 13.83 -23.48
C ALA A 14 28.16 13.80 -22.44
N CYS A 15 27.42 14.90 -22.30
CA CYS A 15 26.32 14.99 -21.34
C CYS A 15 25.12 14.08 -21.71
N LEU A 16 24.84 13.94 -23.01
CA LEU A 16 23.77 13.05 -23.49
C LEU A 16 24.14 11.56 -23.39
N GLN A 17 25.40 11.22 -23.60
CA GLN A 17 25.85 9.83 -23.41
C GLN A 17 25.89 9.43 -21.93
N LEU A 18 26.32 10.34 -21.04
CA LEU A 18 26.29 10.08 -19.60
C LEU A 18 24.86 9.89 -19.09
N ARG A 19 23.91 10.68 -19.60
CA ARG A 19 22.48 10.55 -19.24
C ARG A 19 21.87 9.25 -19.73
N ARG A 20 22.21 8.76 -20.93
CA ARG A 20 21.75 7.44 -21.42
C ARG A 20 22.35 6.30 -20.61
N ALA A 21 23.66 6.32 -20.38
CA ALA A 21 24.33 5.30 -19.57
C ALA A 21 23.77 5.22 -18.14
N LEU A 22 23.42 6.36 -17.54
CA LEU A 22 22.77 6.41 -16.23
C LEU A 22 21.34 5.84 -16.26
N TRP A 23 20.58 6.08 -17.33
CA TRP A 23 19.22 5.55 -17.52
C TRP A 23 19.20 4.04 -17.78
N ASP A 24 20.21 3.51 -18.47
CA ASP A 24 20.34 2.07 -18.71
C ASP A 24 20.78 1.29 -17.45
N GLN A 25 21.41 1.97 -16.48
CA GLN A 25 21.82 1.40 -15.19
C GLN A 25 20.78 1.53 -14.06
N LEU A 26 19.75 2.37 -14.24
CA LEU A 26 18.68 2.59 -13.26
C LEU A 26 17.87 1.33 -12.87
N PRO A 27 17.59 0.36 -13.76
CA PRO A 27 16.89 -0.88 -13.39
C PRO A 27 17.68 -1.75 -12.38
N GLN A 28 19.01 -1.65 -12.42
CA GLN A 28 19.93 -2.43 -11.57
C GLN A 28 20.08 -1.83 -10.16
N LEU A 29 19.82 -0.52 -10.01
CA LEU A 29 19.88 0.18 -8.72
C LEU A 29 18.56 0.11 -7.93
N GLN A 30 17.45 -0.24 -8.57
CA GLN A 30 16.19 -0.57 -7.89
C GLN A 30 16.15 -2.01 -7.35
N SER A 31 17.15 -2.83 -7.68
CA SER A 31 17.17 -4.28 -7.41
C SER A 31 17.64 -4.74 -6.01
N PRO A 32 18.47 -4.01 -5.22
CA PRO A 32 18.99 -4.58 -3.98
C PRO A 32 17.95 -4.65 -2.83
N LEU A 33 16.80 -3.99 -2.96
CA LEU A 33 15.67 -4.15 -2.02
C LEU A 33 14.68 -5.26 -2.44
N ARG A 34 14.86 -5.88 -3.62
CA ARG A 34 13.97 -6.94 -4.14
C ARG A 34 14.51 -8.35 -3.89
N ALA A 35 15.80 -8.50 -3.62
CA ALA A 35 16.52 -9.78 -3.66
C ALA A 35 16.89 -10.33 -2.27
N LYS A 36 15.97 -10.27 -1.29
CA LYS A 36 16.13 -10.99 -0.02
C LYS A 36 14.80 -11.40 0.61
N VAL A 37 13.90 -12.00 -0.18
CA VAL A 37 12.75 -12.81 0.28
C VAL A 37 12.51 -13.90 -0.78
N GLU A 38 13.33 -14.92 -0.74
CA GLU A 38 13.28 -16.16 -1.54
C GLU A 38 13.43 -17.21 -0.42
N ASP A 39 12.42 -17.92 0.08
CA ASP A 39 11.34 -18.69 -0.56
C ASP A 39 10.08 -18.74 0.34
N ASP A 40 8.98 -18.13 -0.08
CA ASP A 40 7.67 -18.38 0.55
C ASP A 40 6.54 -18.18 -0.49
N VAL A 41 6.80 -18.68 -1.71
CA VAL A 41 5.84 -18.69 -2.81
C VAL A 41 4.98 -19.94 -2.70
N VAL A 42 3.67 -19.76 -2.57
CA VAL A 42 2.72 -20.87 -2.56
C VAL A 42 1.93 -20.82 -3.86
N GLU A 43 2.13 -21.82 -4.70
CA GLU A 43 1.35 -21.99 -5.93
C GLU A 43 0.14 -22.88 -5.68
N TRP A 44 -1.00 -22.47 -6.23
CA TRP A 44 -2.19 -23.29 -6.24
C TRP A 44 -3.03 -23.01 -7.49
N ARG A 45 -3.87 -23.98 -7.86
CA ARG A 45 -4.73 -23.90 -9.05
C ARG A 45 -6.19 -23.96 -8.64
N ALA A 46 -7.01 -23.20 -9.33
CA ALA A 46 -8.46 -23.24 -9.23
C ALA A 46 -9.09 -23.24 -10.62
N GLN A 47 -10.30 -23.78 -10.71
CA GLN A 47 -11.11 -23.69 -11.91
C GLN A 47 -12.39 -22.95 -11.55
N ARG A 48 -12.70 -21.90 -12.31
CA ARG A 48 -13.87 -21.04 -12.06
C ARG A 48 -14.52 -20.65 -13.38
N ALA A 49 -15.85 -20.56 -13.35
CA ALA A 49 -16.60 -19.99 -14.46
C ALA A 49 -16.29 -18.49 -14.52
N LEU A 50 -15.85 -18.03 -15.69
CA LEU A 50 -15.57 -16.63 -15.93
C LEU A 50 -16.87 -15.88 -16.27
N PRO A 51 -17.01 -14.62 -15.84
CA PRO A 51 -18.09 -13.78 -16.35
C PRO A 51 -17.92 -13.61 -17.87
N ASP A 52 -19.04 -13.64 -18.59
CA ASP A 52 -19.09 -13.38 -20.04
C ASP A 52 -18.99 -11.86 -20.28
N THR A 53 -17.77 -11.34 -20.23
CA THR A 53 -17.47 -9.92 -20.42
C THR A 53 -16.04 -9.73 -20.91
N ASP A 54 -15.84 -8.75 -21.79
CA ASP A 54 -14.51 -8.35 -22.28
C ASP A 54 -13.82 -7.31 -21.38
N ASP A 55 -14.44 -6.90 -20.26
CA ASP A 55 -13.85 -5.92 -19.34
C ASP A 55 -12.91 -6.60 -18.32
N ASP A 56 -11.60 -6.48 -18.55
CA ASP A 56 -10.51 -6.96 -17.69
C ASP A 56 -10.73 -6.65 -16.21
N ARG A 57 -11.26 -5.46 -15.90
CA ARG A 57 -11.50 -5.03 -14.52
C ARG A 57 -12.61 -5.85 -13.88
N THR A 58 -13.70 -6.06 -14.61
CA THR A 58 -14.82 -6.90 -14.16
C THR A 58 -14.37 -8.35 -14.00
N ILE A 59 -13.57 -8.88 -14.93
CA ILE A 59 -12.97 -10.22 -14.81
C ILE A 59 -12.11 -10.32 -13.54
N ALA A 60 -11.15 -9.40 -13.35
CA ALA A 60 -10.23 -9.42 -12.22
C ALA A 60 -10.96 -9.32 -10.86
N PHE A 61 -12.00 -8.48 -10.77
CA PHE A 61 -12.82 -8.37 -9.55
C PHE A 61 -13.68 -9.62 -9.34
N ALA A 62 -14.32 -10.15 -10.38
CA ALA A 62 -15.11 -11.37 -10.26
C ALA A 62 -14.25 -12.56 -9.81
N VAL A 63 -13.05 -12.73 -10.40
CA VAL A 63 -12.11 -13.78 -10.00
C VAL A 63 -11.66 -13.59 -8.55
N ARG A 64 -11.23 -12.39 -8.17
CA ARG A 64 -10.85 -12.06 -6.78
C ARG A 64 -11.97 -12.40 -5.80
N ASP A 65 -13.19 -11.95 -6.09
CA ASP A 65 -14.35 -12.08 -5.21
C ASP A 65 -14.78 -13.55 -5.11
N SER A 66 -14.73 -14.30 -6.22
CA SER A 66 -15.02 -15.74 -6.26
C SER A 66 -14.06 -16.60 -5.44
N LEU A 67 -12.83 -16.10 -5.25
CA LEU A 67 -11.81 -16.74 -4.42
C LEU A 67 -11.87 -16.27 -2.95
N GLY A 68 -12.78 -15.34 -2.62
CA GLY A 68 -12.84 -14.73 -1.29
C GLY A 68 -11.56 -13.95 -0.95
N LEU A 69 -10.81 -13.51 -1.95
CA LEU A 69 -9.55 -12.81 -1.72
C LEU A 69 -9.82 -11.36 -1.34
N LEU A 70 -9.13 -10.95 -0.29
CA LEU A 70 -9.08 -9.56 0.16
C LEU A 70 -8.01 -8.82 -0.62
N GLY A 71 -8.29 -7.58 -1.01
CA GLY A 71 -7.29 -6.70 -1.61
C GLY A 71 -7.73 -6.00 -2.89
N TRP A 72 -6.81 -5.22 -3.44
CA TRP A 72 -7.01 -4.43 -4.65
C TRP A 72 -6.45 -5.15 -5.86
N ALA A 73 -7.15 -5.07 -6.98
CA ALA A 73 -6.61 -5.43 -8.29
C ALA A 73 -6.21 -4.14 -9.03
N PRO A 74 -4.92 -3.75 -8.99
CA PRO A 74 -4.47 -2.54 -9.68
C PRO A 74 -4.55 -2.72 -11.19
N TRP A 75 -5.30 -1.85 -11.85
CA TRP A 75 -5.56 -1.90 -13.30
C TRP A 75 -4.29 -1.75 -14.16
N TRP A 76 -3.24 -1.13 -13.62
CA TRP A 76 -1.96 -0.98 -14.34
C TRP A 76 -1.11 -2.27 -14.38
N GLU A 77 -1.51 -3.33 -13.68
CA GLU A 77 -0.85 -4.65 -13.75
C GLU A 77 -1.56 -5.64 -14.68
N TYR A 78 -2.61 -5.22 -15.37
CA TYR A 78 -3.36 -6.07 -16.31
C TYR A 78 -2.54 -6.29 -17.58
N ARG A 79 -2.31 -7.55 -17.96
CA ARG A 79 -1.54 -7.91 -19.15
C ARG A 79 -2.14 -9.13 -19.81
N HIS A 80 -2.24 -9.12 -21.13
CA HIS A 80 -2.59 -10.28 -21.94
C HIS A 80 -1.34 -10.80 -22.64
N ARG A 81 -1.10 -12.12 -22.56
CA ARG A 81 -0.02 -12.80 -23.27
C ARG A 81 -0.45 -14.23 -23.58
N ASP A 82 -0.32 -14.64 -24.85
CA ASP A 82 -0.49 -16.04 -25.29
C ASP A 82 -1.77 -16.70 -24.73
N ASP A 83 -2.93 -16.04 -24.89
CA ASP A 83 -4.24 -16.48 -24.39
C ASP A 83 -4.37 -16.60 -22.85
N VAL A 84 -3.43 -15.99 -22.13
CA VAL A 84 -3.44 -15.87 -20.67
C VAL A 84 -3.60 -14.41 -20.26
N PHE A 85 -4.62 -14.15 -19.45
CA PHE A 85 -4.83 -12.90 -18.75
C PHE A 85 -4.07 -12.93 -17.42
N HIS A 86 -3.08 -12.04 -17.30
CA HIS A 86 -2.30 -11.83 -16.11
C HIS A 86 -2.79 -10.60 -15.36
N PHE A 87 -3.05 -10.76 -14.07
CA PHE A 87 -3.34 -9.64 -13.19
C PHE A 87 -2.84 -9.95 -11.78
N GLN A 88 -2.82 -8.91 -10.94
CA GLN A 88 -2.34 -9.02 -9.57
C GLN A 88 -3.45 -8.67 -8.59
N VAL A 89 -3.51 -9.36 -7.46
CA VAL A 89 -4.29 -8.93 -6.29
C VAL A 89 -3.32 -8.61 -5.16
N VAL A 90 -3.41 -7.39 -4.61
CA VAL A 90 -2.51 -6.91 -3.55
C VAL A 90 -3.27 -6.71 -2.27
N ARG A 91 -2.73 -7.22 -1.17
CA ARG A 91 -3.19 -6.93 0.18
C ARG A 91 -2.00 -6.71 1.13
N PRO A 92 -2.24 -6.12 2.30
CA PRO A 92 -1.22 -6.01 3.33
C PRO A 92 -0.65 -7.38 3.66
N GLY A 93 0.66 -7.53 3.46
CA GLY A 93 1.41 -8.75 3.80
C GLY A 93 1.36 -9.85 2.75
N LYS A 94 0.57 -9.73 1.67
CA LYS A 94 0.52 -10.74 0.60
C LYS A 94 0.24 -10.13 -0.76
N ARG A 95 0.83 -10.72 -1.79
CA ARG A 95 0.58 -10.38 -3.21
C ARG A 95 0.26 -11.66 -3.95
N TYR A 96 -0.80 -11.66 -4.74
CA TYR A 96 -1.20 -12.78 -5.57
C TYR A 96 -0.96 -12.43 -7.02
N GLN A 97 -0.19 -13.24 -7.74
CA GLN A 97 -0.13 -13.18 -9.20
C GLN A 97 -1.11 -14.20 -9.76
N MET A 98 -2.00 -13.73 -10.63
CA MET A 98 -3.08 -14.51 -11.22
C MET A 98 -2.79 -14.72 -12.69
N HIS A 99 -2.89 -15.96 -13.14
CA HIS A 99 -2.71 -16.38 -14.52
C HIS A 99 -3.98 -17.10 -14.93
N LEU A 100 -4.83 -16.39 -15.66
CA LEU A 100 -6.12 -16.90 -16.11
C LEU A 100 -6.05 -17.23 -17.59
N SER A 101 -6.17 -18.51 -17.92
CA SER A 101 -6.23 -18.97 -19.31
C SER A 101 -7.66 -18.86 -19.86
N THR A 102 -7.82 -18.76 -21.18
CA THR A 102 -9.13 -18.70 -21.85
C THR A 102 -10.01 -19.93 -21.60
N ASP A 103 -9.43 -21.09 -21.24
CA ASP A 103 -10.17 -22.31 -20.87
C ASP A 103 -10.80 -22.27 -19.46
N GLY A 104 -10.60 -21.17 -18.72
CA GLY A 104 -11.07 -21.00 -17.35
C GLY A 104 -10.17 -21.63 -16.29
N SER A 105 -8.99 -22.11 -16.67
CA SER A 105 -7.95 -22.51 -15.70
C SER A 105 -7.30 -21.27 -15.08
N LEU A 106 -7.24 -21.25 -13.75
CA LEU A 106 -6.62 -20.17 -12.99
C LEU A 106 -5.46 -20.72 -12.17
N GLN A 107 -4.25 -20.25 -12.45
CA GLN A 107 -3.08 -20.47 -11.62
C GLN A 107 -2.82 -19.23 -10.76
N VAL A 108 -2.60 -19.46 -9.47
CA VAL A 108 -2.37 -18.40 -8.49
C VAL A 108 -1.05 -18.63 -7.78
N GLU A 109 -0.21 -17.62 -7.80
CA GLU A 109 1.05 -17.59 -7.08
C GLU A 109 0.91 -16.60 -5.90
N GLU A 110 0.92 -17.12 -4.67
CA GLU A 110 0.91 -16.31 -3.46
C GLU A 110 2.34 -15.96 -3.03
N TYR A 111 2.63 -14.67 -2.92
CA TYR A 111 3.86 -14.12 -2.40
C TYR A 111 3.60 -13.51 -1.03
N ARG A 112 4.31 -13.95 0.00
CA ARG A 112 4.28 -13.30 1.31
C ARG A 112 5.21 -12.10 1.32
N LEU A 113 4.66 -10.96 1.71
CA LEU A 113 5.41 -9.73 1.90
C LEU A 113 5.84 -9.65 3.37
N GLY A 114 7.08 -9.20 3.61
CA GLY A 114 7.58 -9.01 4.98
C GLY A 114 6.76 -7.99 5.78
N ILE A 115 7.08 -7.86 7.07
CA ILE A 115 6.36 -6.98 8.00
C ILE A 115 6.45 -5.49 7.63
N TRP A 116 7.54 -5.06 7.00
CA TRP A 116 7.74 -3.66 6.61
C TRP A 116 6.74 -3.16 5.57
N PRO A 117 6.50 -3.88 4.45
CA PRO A 117 5.39 -3.59 3.55
C PRO A 117 4.03 -3.51 4.25
N VAL A 118 3.77 -4.35 5.26
CA VAL A 118 2.51 -4.30 6.03
C VAL A 118 2.38 -2.97 6.75
N VAL A 119 3.40 -2.57 7.52
CA VAL A 119 3.41 -1.31 8.28
C VAL A 119 3.28 -0.09 7.36
N ASN A 120 3.97 -0.09 6.22
CA ASN A 120 3.81 1.00 5.25
C ASN A 120 2.41 1.01 4.62
N GLN A 121 1.84 -0.16 4.34
CA GLN A 121 0.51 -0.26 3.77
C GLN A 121 -0.59 0.06 4.77
N LEU A 122 -0.37 -0.06 6.09
CA LEU A 122 -1.34 0.33 7.13
C LEU A 122 -1.84 1.78 6.95
N HIS A 123 -1.03 2.69 6.39
CA HIS A 123 -1.45 4.05 6.05
C HIS A 123 -2.47 4.08 4.89
N ALA A 124 -2.36 3.17 3.93
CA ALA A 124 -3.23 3.08 2.76
C ALA A 124 -4.47 2.19 2.98
N LEU A 125 -4.69 1.65 4.19
CA LEU A 125 -5.84 0.79 4.52
C LEU A 125 -7.19 1.53 4.58
N MET A 126 -7.32 2.68 3.92
CA MET A 126 -8.55 3.46 3.93
C MET A 126 -9.75 2.66 3.40
N SER A 127 -9.56 1.71 2.47
CA SER A 127 -10.62 0.80 2.01
C SER A 127 -10.10 -0.55 1.50
N LEU A 128 -10.17 -1.62 2.30
CA LEU A 128 -9.92 -2.97 1.78
C LEU A 128 -11.21 -3.58 1.21
N PRO A 129 -11.25 -3.96 -0.08
CA PRO A 129 -12.40 -4.67 -0.65
C PRO A 129 -12.62 -6.02 0.03
N ASN A 130 -13.89 -6.40 0.21
CA ASN A 130 -14.35 -7.67 0.80
C ASN A 130 -13.95 -7.95 2.25
N SER A 131 -13.39 -6.98 2.97
CA SER A 131 -12.95 -7.18 4.36
C SER A 131 -14.07 -6.86 5.35
N GLU A 132 -14.60 -7.87 6.05
CA GLU A 132 -15.54 -7.68 7.17
C GLU A 132 -14.98 -6.76 8.25
N PHE A 133 -13.66 -6.77 8.47
CA PHE A 133 -13.01 -5.85 9.41
C PHE A 133 -13.26 -4.37 9.11
N MET A 134 -13.50 -4.00 7.83
CA MET A 134 -13.79 -2.61 7.49
C MET A 134 -15.19 -2.16 7.89
N SER A 135 -16.16 -3.06 8.05
CA SER A 135 -17.49 -2.69 8.54
C SER A 135 -17.44 -2.28 10.02
N TRP A 136 -16.58 -2.94 10.82
CA TRP A 136 -16.38 -2.62 12.23
C TRP A 136 -15.50 -1.39 12.46
N ARG A 137 -14.69 -0.98 11.47
CA ARG A 137 -13.75 0.13 11.62
C ARG A 137 -14.43 1.43 12.05
N GLY A 138 -15.61 1.73 11.52
CA GLY A 138 -16.39 2.92 11.90
C GLY A 138 -16.73 2.93 13.40
N ALA A 139 -17.26 1.81 13.89
CA ALA A 139 -17.57 1.63 15.32
C ALA A 139 -16.30 1.72 16.19
N PHE A 140 -15.18 1.16 15.74
CA PHE A 140 -13.91 1.27 16.45
C PHE A 140 -13.40 2.72 16.52
N THR A 141 -13.47 3.48 15.42
CA THR A 141 -13.07 4.88 15.41
C THR A 141 -13.96 5.75 16.27
N GLU A 142 -15.28 5.49 16.26
CA GLU A 142 -16.24 6.19 17.11
C GLU A 142 -16.03 5.88 18.59
N LEU A 143 -15.82 4.60 18.94
CA LEU A 143 -15.48 4.19 20.31
C LEU A 143 -14.18 4.84 20.78
N THR A 144 -13.16 4.87 19.93
CA THR A 144 -11.87 5.51 20.25
C THR A 144 -12.05 7.01 20.52
N PHE A 145 -12.86 7.69 19.71
CA PHE A 145 -13.21 9.08 19.93
C PHE A 145 -13.88 9.30 21.30
N TRP A 146 -14.87 8.47 21.66
CA TRP A 146 -15.53 8.55 22.96
C TRP A 146 -14.57 8.31 24.13
N VAL A 147 -13.68 7.32 24.02
CA VAL A 147 -12.68 7.01 25.05
C VAL A 147 -11.71 8.18 25.24
N VAL A 148 -11.23 8.79 24.16
CA VAL A 148 -10.34 9.96 24.21
C VAL A 148 -11.06 11.17 24.81
N LEU A 149 -12.31 11.43 24.41
CA LEU A 149 -13.11 12.55 24.93
C LEU A 149 -13.37 12.41 26.44
N LEU A 150 -13.76 11.22 26.89
CA LEU A 150 -13.98 10.93 28.30
C LEU A 150 -12.68 10.97 29.10
N SER A 151 -11.56 10.51 28.54
CA SER A 151 -10.24 10.60 29.18
C SER A 151 -9.78 12.05 29.33
N ALA A 152 -9.98 12.88 28.30
CA ALA A 152 -9.70 14.31 28.36
C ALA A 152 -10.55 15.01 29.43
N GLY A 153 -11.87 14.78 29.40
CA GLY A 153 -12.82 15.38 30.34
C GLY A 153 -12.54 14.97 31.79
N SER A 154 -12.32 13.68 32.04
CA SER A 154 -11.96 13.16 33.37
C SER A 154 -10.60 13.68 33.84
N GLY A 155 -9.61 13.78 32.94
CA GLY A 155 -8.31 14.39 33.24
C GLY A 155 -8.43 15.84 33.71
N VAL A 156 -9.17 16.67 32.99
CA VAL A 156 -9.42 18.09 33.36
C VAL A 156 -10.20 18.18 34.67
N TYR A 157 -11.24 17.36 34.85
CA TYR A 157 -12.04 17.35 36.08
C TYR A 157 -11.19 16.99 37.31
N LEU A 158 -10.43 15.89 37.25
CA LEU A 158 -9.57 15.46 38.35
C LEU A 158 -8.51 16.51 38.67
N TRP A 159 -7.91 17.14 37.64
CA TRP A 159 -6.90 18.16 37.83
C TRP A 159 -7.43 19.43 38.51
N THR A 160 -8.63 19.88 38.13
CA THR A 160 -9.25 21.11 38.66
C THR A 160 -9.89 20.93 40.03
N ARG A 161 -10.65 19.85 40.27
CA ARG A 161 -11.47 19.67 41.49
C ARG A 161 -10.79 18.86 42.60
N ARG A 162 -9.84 17.96 42.29
CA ARG A 162 -9.22 17.06 43.28
C ARG A 162 -7.71 17.23 43.32
N SER A 163 -7.22 18.13 44.20
CA SER A 163 -5.78 18.39 44.37
C SER A 163 -4.96 17.14 44.71
N ALA A 164 -5.55 16.19 45.46
CA ALA A 164 -4.92 14.90 45.81
C ALA A 164 -4.72 13.96 44.60
N GLU A 165 -5.52 14.08 43.55
CA GLU A 165 -5.52 13.18 42.39
C GLU A 165 -4.91 13.81 41.13
N ARG A 166 -4.28 14.99 41.26
CA ARG A 166 -3.67 15.73 40.13
C ARG A 166 -2.67 14.92 39.31
N ARG A 167 -1.96 13.96 39.92
CA ARG A 167 -1.04 13.07 39.19
C ARG A 167 -1.78 12.22 38.15
N ILE A 168 -2.94 11.67 38.50
CA ILE A 168 -3.77 10.88 37.58
C ILE A 168 -4.32 11.79 36.48
N GLY A 169 -4.76 13.00 36.84
CA GLY A 169 -5.17 14.02 35.87
C GLY A 169 -4.09 14.34 34.83
N TRP A 170 -2.83 14.52 35.26
CA TRP A 170 -1.71 14.74 34.34
C TRP A 170 -1.42 13.55 33.42
N ILE A 171 -1.53 12.30 33.92
CA ILE A 171 -1.34 11.10 33.09
C ILE A 171 -2.43 11.03 32.01
N LEU A 172 -3.70 11.22 32.38
CA LEU A 172 -4.81 11.20 31.43
C LEU A 172 -4.69 12.29 30.37
N LEU A 173 -4.35 13.51 30.79
CA LEU A 173 -4.09 14.62 29.86
C LEU A 173 -2.91 14.32 28.95
N GLY A 174 -1.81 13.82 29.50
CA GLY A 174 -0.61 13.45 28.74
C GLY A 174 -0.90 12.39 27.67
N VAL A 175 -1.61 11.31 28.02
CA VAL A 175 -2.01 10.25 27.07
C VAL A 175 -2.93 10.82 25.99
N THR A 176 -3.90 11.66 26.35
CA THR A 176 -4.82 12.28 25.39
C THR A 176 -4.06 13.20 24.43
N THR A 177 -3.19 14.07 24.94
CA THR A 177 -2.38 14.98 24.13
C THR A 177 -1.43 14.23 23.20
N ALA A 178 -0.75 13.19 23.70
CA ALA A 178 0.12 12.35 22.86
C ALA A 178 -0.67 11.67 21.73
N THR A 179 -1.88 11.19 22.02
CA THR A 179 -2.77 10.57 21.02
C THR A 179 -3.22 11.58 19.95
N LEU A 180 -3.61 12.79 20.36
CA LEU A 180 -4.00 13.86 19.43
C LEU A 180 -2.81 14.33 18.57
N LEU A 181 -1.62 14.44 19.16
CA LEU A 181 -0.39 14.77 18.42
C LEU A 181 -0.04 13.68 17.41
N LEU A 182 -0.17 12.41 17.78
CA LEU A 182 0.02 11.29 16.86
C LEU A 182 -0.99 11.35 15.70
N MET A 183 -2.27 11.59 15.99
CA MET A 183 -3.30 11.77 14.95
C MET A 183 -2.98 12.96 14.04
N GLY A 184 -2.57 14.11 14.61
CA GLY A 184 -2.20 15.29 13.85
C GLY A 184 -0.96 15.08 12.98
N TYR A 185 0.05 14.38 13.50
CA TYR A 185 1.24 13.99 12.75
C TYR A 185 0.89 13.11 11.54
N ILE A 186 0.03 12.10 11.76
CA ILE A 186 -0.46 11.22 10.69
C ILE A 186 -1.22 12.04 9.64
N TYR A 187 -2.05 13.01 10.04
CA TYR A 187 -2.82 13.86 9.11
C TYR A 187 -1.95 14.80 8.26
N VAL A 188 -0.81 15.27 8.78
CA VAL A 188 0.06 16.22 8.05
C VAL A 188 1.01 15.50 7.10
N ILE A 189 1.45 14.28 7.44
CA ILE A 189 2.46 13.53 6.67
C ILE A 189 1.83 12.44 5.79
N GLY A 190 0.67 11.91 6.17
CA GLY A 190 -0.11 10.95 5.38
C GLY A 190 -1.02 11.64 4.38
#